data_AF-A0A3B0USE9-F1
#
_entry.id   AF-A0A3B0USE9-F1
#
_cell.length_a   1.000
_cell.length_b   1.000
_cell.length_c   1.000
_cell.angle_alpha   90.00
_cell.angle_beta   90.00
_cell.angle_gamma   90.00
#
_symmetry.space_group_name_H-M   'P 1'
#
loop_
_entity.id
_entity.type
_entity.pdbx_description
1 polymer ?
#
loop_
_entity_poly.entity_id
_entity_poly.type
_entity_poly.pdbx_seq_one_letter_code
_entity_poly.pdbx_strand_id
1 'polypeptide(L)'
;MAINVGTLIIVQLVPFTDLWETMRFQWRISHYEAVTQMVEAGELLPNENGIITLPERYRYLSADNGRIWLQSEGETTTLFFFAERNAPRNFSGYLYRSDNTPPQLGDFMGRWRYMTQKRPNWCFCISE
;
A
#
# COMPACT_ATOMS: atom_id res chain seq x y z
N MET A 1 22.39 -36.04 -1.19
CA MET A 1 23.07 -34.73 -1.16
C MET A 1 22.64 -33.77 -2.27
N ALA A 2 22.26 -34.23 -3.48
CA ALA A 2 21.82 -33.35 -4.57
C ALA A 2 20.54 -32.54 -4.27
N ILE A 3 19.59 -33.11 -3.51
CA ILE A 3 18.33 -32.43 -3.13
C ILE A 3 18.63 -31.15 -2.33
N ASN A 4 19.59 -31.19 -1.39
CA ASN A 4 19.90 -30.04 -0.54
C ASN A 4 20.54 -28.88 -1.30
N VAL A 5 21.33 -29.15 -2.35
CA VAL A 5 21.98 -28.11 -3.16
C VAL A 5 20.96 -27.39 -4.03
N GLY A 6 20.03 -28.13 -4.65
CA GLY A 6 18.94 -27.55 -5.43
C GLY A 6 18.04 -26.64 -4.58
N THR A 7 17.67 -27.08 -3.38
CA THR A 7 16.88 -26.26 -2.44
C THR A 7 17.62 -24.99 -2.03
N LEU A 8 18.93 -25.08 -1.78
CA LEU A 8 19.76 -23.91 -1.41
C LEU A 8 19.82 -22.86 -2.54
N ILE A 9 19.91 -23.32 -3.79
CA ILE A 9 19.92 -22.45 -4.97
C ILE A 9 18.57 -21.73 -5.13
N ILE A 10 17.45 -22.45 -4.94
CA ILE A 10 16.11 -21.87 -5.05
C ILE A 10 15.89 -20.79 -3.97
N VAL A 11 16.33 -21.03 -2.73
CA VAL A 11 16.20 -20.06 -1.63
C VAL A 11 16.97 -18.77 -1.90
N GLN A 12 18.11 -18.83 -2.61
CA GLN A 12 18.89 -17.65 -2.95
C GLN A 12 18.35 -16.88 -4.17
N LEU A 13 17.68 -17.56 -5.10
CA LEU A 13 17.22 -16.95 -6.36
C LEU A 13 15.79 -16.41 -6.29
N VAL A 14 14.93 -16.97 -5.44
CA VAL A 14 13.51 -16.58 -5.39
C VAL A 14 13.30 -15.53 -4.30
N PRO A 15 12.77 -14.34 -4.62
CA PRO A 15 12.44 -13.30 -3.64
C PRO A 15 11.12 -13.68 -2.93
N PHE A 16 11.18 -14.67 -2.04
CA PHE A 16 10.00 -15.19 -1.35
C PHE A 16 9.24 -14.10 -0.58
N THR A 17 9.94 -13.10 -0.06
CA THR A 17 9.34 -11.95 0.62
C THR A 17 8.39 -11.20 -0.30
N ASP A 18 8.83 -10.86 -1.52
CA ASP A 18 8.04 -10.10 -2.50
C ASP A 18 6.87 -10.95 -3.03
N LEU A 19 7.08 -12.26 -3.17
CA LEU A 19 6.04 -13.19 -3.60
C LEU A 19 4.92 -13.30 -2.56
N TRP A 20 5.28 -13.40 -1.28
CA TRP A 20 4.32 -13.47 -0.19
C TRP A 20 3.55 -12.16 0.01
N GLU A 21 4.24 -11.02 -0.11
CA GLU A 21 3.62 -9.70 -0.07
C GLU A 21 2.61 -9.53 -1.21
N THR A 22 3.00 -9.88 -2.44
CA THR A 22 2.10 -9.84 -3.59
C THR A 22 0.88 -10.76 -3.41
N MET A 23 1.07 -11.99 -2.93
CA MET A 23 -0.06 -12.89 -2.64
C MET A 23 -1.00 -12.32 -1.56
N ARG A 24 -0.45 -11.77 -0.47
CA ARG A 24 -1.23 -11.15 0.59
C ARG A 24 -2.05 -9.97 0.08
N PHE A 25 -1.45 -9.12 -0.77
CA PHE A 25 -2.14 -8.02 -1.43
C PHE A 25 -3.31 -8.52 -2.28
N GLN A 26 -3.06 -9.50 -3.15
CA GLN A 26 -4.09 -10.08 -4.01
C GLN A 26 -5.25 -10.69 -3.20
N TRP A 27 -4.97 -11.36 -2.08
CA TRP A 27 -6.02 -11.92 -1.22
C TRP A 27 -6.93 -10.83 -0.62
N ARG A 28 -6.37 -9.64 -0.36
CA ARG A 28 -7.06 -8.54 0.33
C ARG A 28 -7.57 -7.45 -0.62
N ILE A 29 -7.33 -7.57 -1.92
CA ILE A 29 -7.60 -6.51 -2.89
C ILE A 29 -9.06 -6.05 -2.88
N SER A 30 -10.01 -6.98 -2.72
CA SER A 30 -11.44 -6.65 -2.64
C SER A 30 -11.79 -5.76 -1.43
N HIS A 31 -11.08 -5.91 -0.31
CA HIS A 31 -11.28 -5.05 0.86
C HIS A 31 -10.62 -3.68 0.68
N TYR A 32 -9.45 -3.64 0.03
CA TYR A 32 -8.83 -2.39 -0.37
C TYR A 32 -9.75 -1.59 -1.32
N GLU A 33 -10.25 -2.24 -2.38
CA GLU A 33 -11.19 -1.65 -3.34
C GLU A 33 -12.47 -1.16 -2.66
N ALA A 34 -13.05 -1.93 -1.73
CA ALA A 34 -14.21 -1.49 -0.96
C ALA A 34 -13.93 -0.20 -0.17
N VAL A 35 -12.74 -0.07 0.43
CA VAL A 35 -12.35 1.18 1.10
C VAL A 35 -12.20 2.32 0.11
N THR A 36 -11.54 2.10 -1.04
CA THR A 36 -11.39 3.16 -2.05
C THR A 36 -12.74 3.68 -2.54
N GLN A 37 -13.71 2.79 -2.77
CA GLN A 37 -15.07 3.15 -3.18
C GLN A 37 -15.81 3.95 -2.10
N MET A 38 -15.70 3.56 -0.82
CA MET A 38 -16.31 4.32 0.27
C MET A 38 -15.70 5.72 0.41
N VAL A 39 -14.40 5.90 0.13
CA VAL A 39 -13.78 7.23 0.12
C VAL A 39 -14.26 8.05 -1.08
N GLU A 40 -14.25 7.49 -2.27
CA GLU A 40 -14.70 8.17 -3.50
C GLU A 40 -16.20 8.52 -3.45
N ALA A 41 -17.02 7.70 -2.78
CA ALA A 41 -18.44 7.99 -2.52
C ALA A 41 -18.67 9.01 -1.38
N GLY A 42 -17.61 9.45 -0.67
CA GLY A 42 -17.70 10.38 0.44
C GLY A 42 -18.25 9.79 1.75
N GLU A 43 -18.38 8.47 1.85
CA GLU A 43 -18.79 7.78 3.07
C GLU A 43 -17.70 7.78 4.14
N LEU A 44 -16.43 7.77 3.71
CA LEU A 44 -15.26 7.90 4.57
C LEU A 44 -14.57 9.23 4.31
N LEU A 45 -14.66 10.14 5.28
CA LEU A 45 -14.09 11.48 5.19
C LEU A 45 -12.79 11.59 6.00
N PRO A 46 -11.79 12.33 5.50
CA PRO A 46 -10.58 12.62 6.25
C PRO A 46 -10.86 13.63 7.37
N ASN A 47 -10.00 13.65 8.37
CA ASN A 47 -9.88 14.81 9.25
C ASN A 47 -9.10 15.96 8.58
N GLU A 48 -8.89 17.06 9.31
CA GLU A 48 -8.17 18.26 8.84
C GLU A 48 -6.74 17.98 8.33
N ASN A 49 -6.15 16.85 8.71
CA ASN A 49 -4.80 16.44 8.32
C ASN A 49 -4.79 15.42 7.16
N GLY A 50 -5.92 15.17 6.49
CA GLY A 50 -5.99 14.17 5.43
C GLY A 50 -5.97 12.73 5.94
N ILE A 51 -6.31 12.47 7.21
CA ILE A 51 -6.26 11.12 7.80
C ILE A 51 -7.67 10.56 7.92
N ILE A 52 -7.87 9.34 7.40
CA ILE A 52 -9.10 8.57 7.55
C ILE A 52 -8.86 7.44 8.55
N THR A 53 -9.76 7.27 9.51
CA THR A 53 -9.76 6.09 10.41
C THR A 53 -10.73 5.06 9.86
N LEU A 54 -10.22 3.88 9.50
CA LEU A 54 -11.03 2.83 8.88
C LEU A 54 -12.04 2.23 9.88
N PRO A 55 -13.23 1.84 9.40
CA PRO A 55 -14.17 1.03 10.17
C PRO A 55 -13.50 -0.25 10.68
N GLU A 56 -13.97 -0.77 11.83
CA GLU A 56 -13.35 -1.92 12.52
C GLU A 56 -13.09 -3.11 11.58
N ARG A 57 -14.06 -3.43 10.70
CA ARG A 57 -13.95 -4.51 9.71
C ARG A 57 -12.81 -4.35 8.69
N TYR A 58 -12.20 -3.16 8.56
CA TYR A 58 -11.14 -2.85 7.61
C TYR A 58 -9.86 -2.34 8.29
N ARG A 59 -9.82 -2.16 9.62
CA ARG A 59 -8.62 -1.63 10.31
C ARG A 59 -7.36 -2.42 10.04
N TYR A 60 -7.49 -3.72 9.81
CA TYR A 60 -6.37 -4.62 9.51
C TYR A 60 -5.66 -4.33 8.16
N LEU A 61 -6.25 -3.49 7.29
CA LEU A 61 -5.66 -3.09 6.01
C LEU A 61 -4.52 -2.09 6.16
N SER A 62 -4.39 -1.44 7.33
CA SER A 62 -3.33 -0.49 7.62
C SER A 62 -2.72 -0.72 9.00
N ALA A 63 -1.40 -0.90 9.04
CA ALA A 63 -0.61 -1.12 10.24
C ALA A 63 -0.60 0.09 11.19
N ASP A 64 -0.98 1.28 10.73
CA ASP A 64 -1.07 2.49 11.56
C ASP A 64 -2.39 2.53 12.35
N ASN A 65 -2.75 1.42 13.02
CA ASN A 65 -4.00 1.24 13.78
C ASN A 65 -5.28 1.46 12.95
N GLY A 66 -5.24 1.07 11.67
CA GLY A 66 -6.32 1.30 10.72
C GLY A 66 -6.45 2.74 10.23
N ARG A 67 -5.47 3.60 10.47
CA ARG A 67 -5.42 4.93 9.85
C ARG A 67 -4.81 4.85 8.47
N ILE A 68 -5.38 5.58 7.52
CA ILE A 68 -4.86 5.75 6.16
C ILE A 68 -4.73 7.24 5.86
N TRP A 69 -3.89 7.57 4.88
CA TRP A 69 -3.77 8.93 4.39
C TRP A 69 -4.55 9.11 3.09
N LEU A 70 -5.13 10.29 2.92
CA LEU A 70 -5.81 10.77 1.73
C LEU A 70 -5.16 12.08 1.29
N GLN A 71 -4.83 12.16 0.01
CA GLN A 71 -4.43 13.37 -0.69
C GLN A 71 -5.35 13.50 -1.92
N SER A 72 -5.97 14.66 -2.06
CA SER A 72 -6.82 14.98 -3.22
C SER A 72 -6.18 16.13 -3.98
N GLU A 73 -5.89 15.90 -5.26
CA GLU A 73 -5.37 16.92 -6.18
C GLU A 73 -6.28 17.00 -7.40
N GLY A 74 -7.09 18.06 -7.47
CA GLY A 74 -8.13 18.17 -8.48
C GLY A 74 -9.14 17.03 -8.35
N GLU A 75 -9.31 16.24 -9.42
CA GLU A 75 -10.18 15.06 -9.44
C GLU A 75 -9.45 13.76 -9.04
N THR A 76 -8.14 13.81 -8.84
CA THR A 76 -7.35 12.62 -8.47
C THR A 76 -7.42 12.39 -6.97
N THR A 77 -8.07 11.30 -6.59
CA THR A 77 -8.00 10.70 -5.25
C THR A 77 -6.76 9.82 -5.13
N THR A 78 -5.95 10.08 -4.11
CA THR A 78 -4.75 9.31 -3.78
C THR A 78 -4.84 8.83 -2.32
N LEU A 79 -4.67 7.52 -2.08
CA LEU A 79 -4.78 6.91 -0.75
C LEU A 79 -3.52 6.14 -0.39
N PHE A 80 -3.17 6.10 0.90
CA PHE A 80 -2.05 5.32 1.40
C PHE A 80 -2.42 4.43 2.58
N PHE A 81 -2.20 3.13 2.41
CA PHE A 81 -2.41 2.10 3.43
C PHE A 81 -1.06 1.63 3.96
N PHE A 82 -0.79 1.81 5.24
CA PHE A 82 0.49 1.42 5.84
C PHE A 82 0.62 -0.10 5.92
N ALA A 83 1.66 -0.67 5.32
CA ALA A 83 2.09 -2.03 5.60
C ALA A 83 3.03 -2.05 6.81
N GLU A 84 3.92 -1.05 6.90
CA GLU A 84 4.82 -0.82 8.03
C GLU A 84 4.99 0.67 8.27
N ARG A 85 5.12 1.08 9.53
CA ARG A 85 5.38 2.48 9.90
C ARG A 85 6.40 2.53 11.03
N ASN A 86 7.67 2.52 10.64
CA ASN A 86 8.79 2.48 11.59
C ASN A 86 9.14 3.88 12.11
N ALA A 87 9.00 4.90 11.27
CA ALA A 87 9.18 6.31 11.63
C ALA A 87 8.33 7.21 10.71
N PRO A 88 8.18 8.52 11.00
CA PRO A 88 7.40 9.43 10.16
C PRO A 88 7.84 9.50 8.69
N ARG A 89 9.12 9.26 8.40
CA ARG A 89 9.68 9.21 7.03
C ARG A 89 10.07 7.81 6.58
N ASN A 90 10.03 6.81 7.45
CA ASN A 90 10.39 5.43 7.13
C ASN A 90 9.16 4.54 7.29
N PHE A 91 8.45 4.36 6.18
CA PHE A 91 7.24 3.60 6.11
C PHE A 91 7.11 2.92 4.75
N SER A 92 6.30 1.88 4.70
CA SER A 92 5.96 1.17 3.48
C SER A 92 4.48 0.89 3.44
N GLY A 93 3.95 0.67 2.24
CA GLY A 93 2.51 0.49 2.10
C GLY A 93 2.02 0.44 0.67
N TYR A 94 0.71 0.34 0.56
CA TYR A 94 0.00 0.33 -0.71
C TYR A 94 -0.56 1.71 -0.98
N LEU A 95 -0.22 2.25 -2.13
CA LEU A 95 -0.70 3.52 -2.63
C LEU A 95 -1.72 3.25 -3.74
N TYR A 96 -2.90 3.83 -3.59
CA TYR A 96 -3.93 3.88 -4.62
C TYR A 96 -3.96 5.27 -5.27
N ARG A 97 -4.01 5.33 -6.60
CA ARG A 97 -4.28 6.56 -7.37
C ARG A 97 -5.39 6.30 -8.37
N SER A 98 -6.47 7.04 -8.26
CA SER A 98 -7.66 6.95 -9.13
C SER A 98 -7.35 7.18 -10.63
N ASP A 99 -6.34 7.99 -10.94
CA ASP A 99 -5.92 8.27 -12.32
C ASP A 99 -4.97 7.22 -12.93
N ASN A 100 -4.62 6.17 -12.17
CA ASN A 100 -3.70 5.09 -12.58
C ASN A 100 -2.28 5.59 -12.99
N THR A 101 -1.92 6.82 -12.65
CA THR A 101 -0.55 7.30 -12.84
C THR A 101 0.34 6.80 -11.70
N PRO A 102 1.66 6.64 -11.93
CA PRO A 102 2.59 6.27 -10.87
C PRO A 102 2.59 7.30 -9.73
N PRO A 103 2.97 6.88 -8.50
CA PRO A 103 3.19 7.81 -7.40
C PRO A 103 4.14 8.95 -7.81
N GLN A 104 3.77 10.17 -7.49
CA GLN A 104 4.53 11.37 -7.82
C GLN A 104 5.50 11.73 -6.70
N LEU A 105 6.51 12.52 -7.03
CA LEU A 105 7.41 13.08 -6.03
C LEU A 105 6.63 14.03 -5.11
N GLY A 106 6.65 13.77 -3.80
CA GLY A 106 5.93 14.58 -2.83
C GLY A 106 4.55 14.05 -2.44
N ASP A 107 4.04 13.01 -3.12
CA ASP A 107 2.85 12.27 -2.64
C ASP A 107 3.10 11.86 -1.18
N PHE A 108 2.21 12.30 -0.29
CA PHE A 108 2.31 12.10 1.16
C PHE A 108 3.63 12.56 1.80
N MET A 109 4.26 13.61 1.27
CA MET A 109 5.60 14.07 1.64
C MET A 109 6.69 12.99 1.50
N GLY A 110 6.36 11.89 0.81
CA GLY A 110 7.20 10.74 0.60
C GLY A 110 8.28 11.04 -0.44
N ARG A 111 9.51 10.68 -0.10
CA ARG A 111 10.54 10.40 -1.11
C ARG A 111 10.57 8.90 -1.27
N TRP A 112 10.15 8.38 -2.42
CA TRP A 112 10.00 6.95 -2.65
C TRP A 112 11.34 6.33 -3.02
N ARG A 113 11.89 5.51 -2.13
CA ARG A 113 13.11 4.72 -2.39
C ARG A 113 12.83 3.54 -3.33
N TYR A 114 11.63 2.98 -3.23
CA TYR A 114 11.20 1.82 -4.01
C TYR A 114 9.72 1.93 -4.34
N MET A 115 9.39 1.58 -5.59
CA MET A 115 8.02 1.50 -6.09
C MET A 115 7.89 0.28 -7.00
N THR A 116 6.84 -0.50 -6.80
CA THR A 116 6.47 -1.59 -7.71
C THR A 116 4.97 -1.58 -7.96
N GLN A 117 4.58 -1.55 -9.23
CA GLN A 117 3.17 -1.60 -9.60
C GLN A 117 2.64 -3.01 -9.35
N LYS A 118 1.55 -3.11 -8.60
CA LYS A 118 0.91 -4.39 -8.27
C LYS A 118 -0.28 -4.67 -9.18
N ARG A 119 -1.05 -3.64 -9.51
CA ARG A 119 -2.24 -3.66 -10.38
C ARG A 119 -2.45 -2.27 -11.01
N PRO A 120 -3.38 -2.11 -11.97
CA PRO A 120 -3.90 -0.78 -12.27
C PRO A 120 -4.30 -0.06 -10.99
N ASN A 121 -3.94 1.22 -10.87
CA ASN A 121 -4.20 2.11 -9.75
C ASN A 121 -3.44 1.81 -8.46
N TRP A 122 -2.74 0.67 -8.36
CA TRP A 122 -2.12 0.21 -7.12
C TRP A 122 -0.60 0.00 -7.25
N CYS A 123 0.15 0.69 -6.39
CA CYS A 123 1.59 0.55 -6.25
C CYS A 123 1.97 0.22 -4.80
N PHE A 124 2.92 -0.69 -4.61
CA PHE A 124 3.60 -0.85 -3.32
C PHE A 124 4.79 0.10 -3.27
N CYS A 125 4.89 0.90 -2.21
CA CYS A 125 5.86 1.97 -2.06
C CYS A 125 6.62 1.82 -0.75
N ILE A 126 7.92 2.16 -0.76
CA ILE A 126 8.77 2.28 0.43
C ILE A 126 9.40 3.66 0.40
N SER A 127 9.24 4.42 1.48
CA SER A 127 9.84 5.74 1.63
C SER A 127 11.32 5.67 2.05
N GLU A 128 12.07 6.74 1.78
CA GLU A 128 13.47 6.94 2.19
C GLU A 128 13.67 7.16 3.69
#